data_AF-A0A7S2URB2-F1
#
_entry.id   AF-A0A7S2URB2-F1
#
_cell.length_a   1.000
_cell.length_b   1.000
_cell.length_c   1.000
_cell.angle_alpha   90.00
_cell.angle_beta   90.00
_cell.angle_gamma   90.00
#
_symmetry.space_group_name_H-M   'P 1'
#
loop_
_entity.id
_entity.type
_entity.pdbx_description
1 polymer ?
#
loop_
_entity_poly.entity_id
_entity_poly.type
_entity_poly.pdbx_seq_one_letter_code
_entity_poly.pdbx_strand_id
1 'polypeptide(L)'
;NYEPCALNFLLAPTTLRVKHRRAIMGEPTKHKLSKIFTDELPELSKEDAARLDIVKSVRTTPRDPRFPSQNQANHCWNRYNEWLLCLKQTQGDEAGCKSMRQLADN
;
A
#
# COMPACT_ATOMS: atom_id res chain seq x y z
N ASN A 1 -15.57 5.71 12.29
CA ASN A 1 -14.59 4.61 12.10
C ASN A 1 -13.54 4.97 11.04
N TYR A 2 -12.79 6.06 11.22
CA TYR A 2 -11.71 6.49 10.32
C TYR A 2 -10.42 6.73 11.13
N GLU A 3 -9.96 5.64 11.76
CA GLU A 3 -8.77 5.63 12.62
C GLU A 3 -7.47 5.03 12.02
N PRO A 4 -7.33 4.68 10.71
CA PRO A 4 -6.11 3.99 10.28
C PRO A 4 -4.89 4.90 10.02
N CYS A 5 -5.06 6.20 9.78
CA CYS A 5 -3.93 7.07 9.37
C CYS A 5 -3.34 7.93 10.50
N ALA A 6 -4.08 8.16 11.59
CA ALA A 6 -3.62 9.03 12.68
C ALA A 6 -2.72 8.34 13.72
N LEU A 7 -2.85 7.01 13.90
CA LEU A 7 -2.17 6.31 14.98
C LEU A 7 -0.68 6.01 14.76
N ASN A 8 -0.17 6.16 13.54
CA ASN A 8 1.24 5.83 13.24
C ASN A 8 2.20 7.03 13.35
N PHE A 9 1.73 8.23 13.68
CA PHE A 9 2.59 9.43 13.71
C PHE A 9 3.28 9.66 15.08
N LEU A 10 2.75 9.10 16.18
CA LEU A 10 3.20 9.42 17.54
C LEU A 10 4.27 8.47 18.13
N LEU A 11 4.76 7.49 17.36
CA LEU A 11 5.77 6.52 17.82
C LEU A 11 6.95 6.40 16.85
N ALA A 12 7.53 7.51 16.42
CA ALA A 12 8.84 7.50 15.78
C ALA A 12 9.93 7.52 16.89
N PRO A 13 10.62 6.40 17.18
CA PRO A 13 11.78 6.44 18.05
C PRO A 13 12.89 7.27 17.40
N THR A 14 13.28 8.33 18.09
CA THR A 14 14.48 9.11 17.78
C THR A 14 15.72 8.24 18.02
N THR A 15 16.55 8.13 16.98
CA THR A 15 17.94 7.64 16.99
C THR A 15 18.18 6.14 17.25
N LEU A 16 18.06 5.32 16.21
CA LEU A 16 18.73 4.02 16.15
C LEU A 16 20.18 4.19 15.68
N ARG A 17 21.13 4.01 16.60
CA ARG A 17 22.58 4.04 16.34
C ARG A 17 22.98 2.77 15.57
N VAL A 18 23.38 2.92 14.30
CA VAL A 18 23.81 1.81 13.44
C VAL A 18 25.18 1.28 13.90
N LYS A 19 25.20 0.13 14.61
CA LYS A 19 26.42 -0.67 14.78
C LYS A 19 26.66 -1.47 13.50
N HIS A 20 27.73 -1.15 12.78
CA HIS A 20 28.21 -1.99 11.68
C HIS A 20 28.73 -3.31 12.24
N ARG A 21 27.92 -4.38 12.11
CA ARG A 21 28.38 -5.75 12.32
C ARG A 21 28.97 -6.22 10.99
N ARG A 22 30.26 -6.56 10.97
CA ARG A 22 30.91 -7.16 9.79
C ARG A 22 30.12 -8.41 9.39
N ALA A 23 29.77 -8.52 8.12
CA ALA A 23 29.13 -9.71 7.57
C ALA A 23 30.16 -10.85 7.52
N ILE A 24 29.83 -11.96 8.19
CA ILE A 24 30.43 -13.25 7.90
C ILE A 24 29.73 -13.73 6.63
N MET A 25 30.44 -13.79 5.51
CA MET A 25 29.92 -14.37 4.26
C MET A 25 29.77 -15.88 4.47
N GLY A 26 28.59 -16.29 4.93
CA GLY A 26 28.20 -17.70 5.00
C GLY A 26 27.98 -18.26 3.59
N GLU A 27 28.39 -19.50 3.41
CA GLU A 27 28.27 -20.31 2.19
C GLU A 27 26.82 -20.36 1.68
N PRO A 28 26.57 -20.32 0.35
CA PRO A 28 25.22 -20.34 -0.20
C PRO A 28 24.59 -21.73 0.03
N THR A 29 23.85 -21.87 1.11
CA THR A 29 23.03 -23.05 1.34
C THR A 29 21.98 -23.14 0.22
N LYS A 30 21.96 -24.27 -0.50
CA LYS A 30 20.96 -24.54 -1.53
C LYS A 30 19.58 -24.60 -0.86
N HIS A 31 18.86 -23.49 -0.85
CA HIS A 31 17.55 -23.43 -0.24
C HIS A 31 16.60 -24.34 -1.03
N LYS A 32 16.03 -25.34 -0.36
CA LYS A 32 15.06 -26.25 -0.94
C LYS A 32 13.78 -25.46 -1.20
N LEU A 33 13.56 -25.05 -2.45
CA LEU A 33 12.37 -24.29 -2.85
C LEU A 33 11.12 -25.11 -2.49
N SER A 34 10.12 -24.47 -1.89
CA SER A 34 8.88 -25.18 -1.51
C SER A 34 8.13 -25.61 -2.78
N LYS A 35 7.39 -26.72 -2.68
CA LYS A 35 6.64 -27.30 -3.82
C LYS A 35 5.68 -26.31 -4.49
N ILE A 36 5.21 -25.33 -3.72
CA ILE A 36 4.39 -24.19 -4.16
C ILE A 36 5.02 -23.45 -5.35
N PHE A 37 6.36 -23.43 -5.45
CA PHE A 37 7.08 -22.72 -6.52
C PHE A 37 7.58 -23.65 -7.65
N THR A 38 7.36 -24.97 -7.58
CA THR A 38 7.84 -25.94 -8.58
C THR A 38 6.73 -26.73 -9.27
N ASP A 39 5.52 -26.74 -8.72
CA ASP A 39 4.40 -27.46 -9.33
C ASP A 39 3.79 -26.63 -10.48
N GLU A 40 3.32 -27.32 -11.53
CA GLU A 40 2.58 -26.69 -12.62
C GLU A 40 1.33 -26.00 -12.07
N LEU A 41 1.14 -24.73 -12.46
CA LEU A 41 0.02 -23.92 -11.99
C LEU A 41 -1.31 -24.65 -12.27
N PRO A 42 -2.20 -24.77 -11.28
CA PRO A 42 -3.49 -25.42 -11.47
C PRO A 42 -4.29 -24.70 -12.56
N GLU A 43 -4.97 -25.47 -13.43
CA GLU A 43 -5.81 -24.88 -14.48
C GLU A 43 -6.90 -24.00 -13.86
N LEU A 44 -6.93 -22.74 -14.30
CA LEU A 44 -7.86 -21.73 -13.80
C LEU A 44 -9.29 -22.14 -14.17
N SER A 45 -10.09 -22.53 -13.17
CA SER A 45 -11.50 -22.85 -13.34
C SER A 45 -12.26 -21.68 -13.98
N LYS A 46 -13.37 -21.96 -14.68
CA LYS A 46 -14.17 -20.92 -15.33
C LYS A 46 -14.71 -19.93 -14.30
N GLU A 47 -15.04 -20.38 -13.08
CA GLU A 47 -15.44 -19.48 -12.00
C GLU A 47 -14.32 -18.58 -11.49
N ASP A 48 -13.08 -19.08 -11.39
CA ASP A 48 -11.95 -18.27 -10.90
C ASP A 48 -11.49 -17.27 -11.96
N ALA A 49 -11.61 -17.61 -13.24
CA ALA A 49 -11.42 -16.66 -14.33
C ALA A 49 -12.39 -15.48 -14.25
N ALA A 50 -13.66 -15.74 -13.94
CA ALA A 50 -14.66 -14.68 -13.76
C ALA A 50 -14.37 -13.82 -12.51
N ARG A 51 -13.91 -14.42 -11.41
CA ARG A 51 -13.48 -13.68 -10.21
C ARG A 51 -12.27 -12.79 -10.48
N LEU A 52 -11.28 -13.29 -11.22
CA LEU A 52 -10.10 -12.51 -11.60
C LEU A 52 -10.46 -11.35 -12.54
N ASP A 53 -11.46 -11.51 -13.39
CA ASP A 53 -11.95 -10.42 -14.24
C ASP A 53 -12.54 -9.27 -13.40
N ILE A 54 -13.35 -9.62 -12.39
CA ILE A 54 -13.89 -8.64 -11.44
C ILE A 54 -12.74 -7.91 -10.72
N VAL A 55 -11.76 -8.63 -10.17
CA VAL A 55 -10.62 -8.02 -9.47
C VAL A 55 -9.78 -7.13 -10.41
N LYS A 56 -9.59 -7.54 -11.68
CA LYS A 56 -8.90 -6.73 -12.69
C LYS A 56 -9.65 -5.45 -13.04
N SER A 57 -10.98 -5.47 -12.98
CA SER A 57 -11.82 -4.30 -13.26
C SER A 57 -11.83 -3.27 -12.12
N VAL A 58 -11.58 -3.71 -10.88
CA VAL A 58 -11.53 -2.83 -9.70
C VAL A 58 -10.22 -2.05 -9.72
N ARG A 59 -10.31 -0.74 -9.93
CA ARG A 59 -9.17 0.18 -9.86
C ARG A 59 -9.07 0.82 -8.49
N THR A 60 -7.87 0.76 -7.91
CA THR A 60 -7.51 1.39 -6.63
C THR A 60 -6.53 2.55 -6.85
N THR A 61 -6.11 3.21 -5.78
CA THR A 61 -5.15 4.33 -5.83
C THR A 61 -3.84 3.89 -6.50
N PRO A 62 -3.36 4.62 -7.54
CA PRO A 62 -2.13 4.26 -8.24
C PRO A 62 -0.91 4.45 -7.34
N ARG A 63 0.17 3.73 -7.65
CA ARG A 63 1.44 3.87 -6.93
C ARG A 63 2.03 5.26 -7.16
N ASP A 64 2.27 6.00 -6.08
CA ASP A 64 2.90 7.31 -6.11
C ASP A 64 4.42 7.19 -5.92
N PRO A 65 5.26 7.57 -6.91
CA PRO A 65 6.71 7.46 -6.80
C PRO A 65 7.31 8.36 -5.72
N ARG A 66 6.58 9.38 -5.23
CA ARG A 66 7.00 10.25 -4.13
C ARG A 66 7.01 9.53 -2.79
N PHE A 67 6.25 8.44 -2.67
CA PHE A 67 6.15 7.61 -1.46
C PHE A 67 6.59 6.17 -1.76
N PRO A 68 7.90 5.94 -2.03
CA PRO A 68 8.40 4.63 -2.47
C PRO A 68 8.55 3.61 -1.33
N SER A 69 8.49 4.06 -0.08
CA SER A 69 8.66 3.21 1.10
C SER A 69 7.45 2.32 1.34
N GLN A 70 7.61 1.26 2.13
CA GLN A 70 6.48 0.41 2.51
C GLN A 70 5.53 1.09 3.50
N ASN A 71 6.01 2.11 4.23
CA ASN A 71 5.15 2.92 5.09
C ASN A 71 4.37 3.95 4.27
N GLN A 72 3.10 3.67 4.03
CA GLN A 72 2.19 4.52 3.25
C GLN A 72 1.38 5.51 4.10
N ALA A 73 1.65 5.64 5.41
CA ALA A 73 0.91 6.55 6.29
C ALA A 73 0.98 8.01 5.82
N ASN A 74 2.15 8.47 5.37
CA ASN A 74 2.32 9.82 4.83
C ASN A 74 1.58 10.03 3.50
N HIS A 75 1.46 8.98 2.67
CA HIS A 75 0.67 9.05 1.44
C HIS A 75 -0.82 9.22 1.77
N CYS A 76 -1.36 8.40 2.68
CA CYS A 76 -2.75 8.54 3.16
C CYS A 76 -3.02 9.95 3.70
N TRP A 77 -2.16 10.42 4.62
CA TRP A 77 -2.31 11.73 5.26
C TRP A 77 -2.39 12.87 4.25
N ASN A 78 -1.51 12.86 3.24
CA ASN A 78 -1.48 13.90 2.22
C ASN A 78 -2.72 13.86 1.34
N ARG A 79 -3.18 12.68 0.90
CA ARG A 79 -4.41 12.55 0.09
C ARG A 79 -5.65 13.02 0.83
N TYR A 80 -5.74 12.72 2.13
CA TYR A 80 -6.84 13.21 2.96
C TYR A 80 -6.83 14.74 3.08
N ASN A 81 -5.66 15.34 3.30
CA ASN A 81 -5.54 16.80 3.37
C ASN A 81 -5.87 17.48 2.05
N GLU A 82 -5.45 16.91 0.92
CA GLU A 82 -5.84 17.38 -0.42
C GLU A 82 -7.37 17.41 -0.57
N TRP A 83 -8.07 16.36 -0.13
CA TRP A 83 -9.53 16.34 -0.11
C TRP A 83 -10.14 17.42 0.80
N LEU A 84 -9.61 17.62 2.00
CA LEU A 84 -10.07 18.70 2.89
C LEU A 84 -9.85 20.09 2.30
N LEU A 85 -8.75 20.30 1.58
CA LEU A 85 -8.48 21.56 0.87
C LEU A 85 -9.50 21.77 -0.27
N CYS A 86 -9.84 20.71 -1.00
CA CYS A 86 -10.89 20.75 -2.01
C CYS A 86 -12.23 21.20 -1.40
N LEU A 87 -12.66 20.57 -0.31
CA LEU A 87 -13.90 20.95 0.37
C LEU A 87 -13.91 22.41 0.82
N LYS A 88 -12.78 22.92 1.32
CA LYS A 88 -12.68 24.32 1.73
C LYS A 88 -12.77 25.28 0.54
N GLN A 89 -12.20 24.91 -0.61
CA GLN A 89 -12.22 25.73 -1.82
C GLN A 89 -13.60 25.72 -2.49
N THR A 90 -14.30 24.58 -2.48
CA THR A 90 -15.61 24.41 -3.11
C THR A 90 -16.78 24.74 -2.17
N GLN A 91 -16.52 25.36 -1.02
CA GLN A 91 -17.53 25.72 0.00
C GLN A 91 -18.35 24.52 0.50
N GLY A 92 -17.73 23.34 0.56
CA GLY A 92 -18.35 22.10 1.07
C GLY A 92 -19.03 21.25 0.01
N ASP A 93 -18.77 21.47 -1.29
CA ASP A 93 -19.26 20.55 -2.33
C ASP A 93 -18.50 19.21 -2.29
N GLU A 94 -19.12 18.22 -1.65
CA GLU A 94 -18.60 16.86 -1.55
C GLU A 94 -18.63 16.12 -2.89
N ALA A 95 -19.59 16.44 -3.78
CA ALA A 95 -19.73 15.76 -5.06
C ALA A 95 -18.58 16.13 -6.01
N GLY A 96 -18.20 17.40 -6.06
CA GLY A 96 -17.03 17.88 -6.81
C GLY A 96 -15.70 17.31 -6.30
N CYS A 97 -15.59 17.04 -5.00
CA CYS A 97 -14.37 16.52 -4.36
C CYS A 97 -14.34 14.99 -4.21
N LYS A 98 -15.33 14.27 -4.74
CA LYS A 98 -15.49 12.81 -4.59
C LYS A 98 -14.30 12.01 -5.12
N SER A 99 -13.70 12.45 -6.23
CA SER A 99 -12.52 11.79 -6.81
C SER A 99 -11.30 11.85 -5.88
N MET A 100 -11.09 12.98 -5.22
CA MET A 100 -10.02 13.17 -4.24
C MET A 100 -10.26 12.32 -2.98
N ARG A 101 -11.53 12.18 -2.59
CA ARG A 101 -11.92 11.30 -1.47
C ARG A 101 -11.61 9.83 -1.77
N GLN A 102 -11.93 9.34 -2.96
CA GLN A 102 -11.64 7.97 -3.38
C GLN A 102 -10.14 7.63 -3.36
N LEU A 103 -9.27 8.62 -3.57
CA LEU A 103 -7.81 8.42 -3.49
C LEU A 103 -7.31 8.31 -2.03
N ALA A 104 -8.06 8.85 -1.07
CA ALA A 104 -7.72 8.85 0.36
C ALA A 104 -8.31 7.67 1.14
N ASP A 105 -9.37 7.03 0.63
CA ASP A 105 -10.10 5.96 1.33
C ASP A 105 -9.50 4.54 1.13
N ASN A 106 -8.41 4.38 0.38
CA ASN A 106 -7.74 3.09 0.12
C ASN A 106 -6.50 2.86 0.98
#